data_AF-C0G060-F1
#
_entry.id   AF-C0G060-F1
#
_cell.length_a   1.000
_cell.length_b   1.000
_cell.length_c   1.000
_cell.angle_alpha   90.00
_cell.angle_beta   90.00
_cell.angle_gamma   90.00
#
_symmetry.space_group_name_H-M   'P 1'
#
loop_
_entity.id
_entity.type
_entity.pdbx_description
1 polymer ?
#
loop_
_entity_poly.entity_id
_entity_poly.type
_entity_poly.pdbx_seq_one_letter_code
_entity_poly.pdbx_strand_id
1 'polypeptide(L)'
;MNLTKAPEKGLMYATYIDKMIFEPYCRDELTEAISEEKLLELHLFDQDIEYRVVRTRKGMVENIISDETASYDDVYVEKVRTKRESTCYVEIVNYLTYNEDDQLIINNYRLREVVG
;
A
#
# COMPACT_ATOMS: atom_id res chain seq x y z
N MET A 1 -12.55 6.81 -6.84
CA MET A 1 -11.13 6.37 -6.92
C MET A 1 -10.82 5.91 -8.36
N ASN A 2 -9.58 6.05 -8.86
CA ASN A 2 -9.20 5.49 -10.17
C ASN A 2 -8.47 4.14 -10.04
N LEU A 3 -9.24 3.06 -9.89
CA LEU A 3 -8.70 1.70 -9.70
C LEU A 3 -7.88 1.17 -10.88
N THR A 4 -7.96 1.78 -12.06
CA THR A 4 -7.13 1.37 -13.22
C THR A 4 -5.62 1.57 -12.99
N LYS A 5 -5.26 2.39 -11.99
CA LYS A 5 -3.88 2.62 -11.53
C LYS A 5 -3.37 1.52 -10.59
N ALA A 6 -4.25 0.70 -10.04
CA ALA A 6 -3.87 -0.40 -9.16
C ALA A 6 -3.36 -1.59 -9.99
N PRO A 7 -2.49 -2.44 -9.38
CA PRO A 7 -2.13 -3.73 -9.97
C PRO A 7 -3.37 -4.54 -10.32
N GLU A 8 -3.26 -5.38 -11.35
CA GLU A 8 -4.37 -6.22 -11.82
C GLU A 8 -4.83 -7.22 -10.75
N LYS A 9 -3.89 -7.73 -9.95
CA LYS A 9 -4.11 -8.64 -8.83
C LYS A 9 -3.04 -8.40 -7.77
N GLY A 10 -3.31 -8.84 -6.55
CA GLY A 10 -2.34 -8.76 -5.45
C GLY A 10 -3.04 -8.89 -4.11
N LEU A 11 -2.53 -8.18 -3.10
CA LEU A 11 -3.14 -8.11 -1.77
C LEU A 11 -3.83 -6.76 -1.56
N MET A 12 -5.02 -6.81 -0.97
CA MET A 12 -5.76 -5.64 -0.52
C MET A 12 -5.62 -5.51 0.99
N TYR A 13 -5.25 -4.32 1.45
CA TYR A 13 -5.39 -3.89 2.83
C TYR A 13 -6.29 -2.66 2.87
N ALA A 14 -7.53 -2.81 3.34
CA ALA A 14 -8.51 -1.74 3.40
C ALA A 14 -8.97 -1.52 4.84
N THR A 15 -8.83 -0.29 5.32
CA THR A 15 -9.31 0.14 6.64
C THR A 15 -10.57 0.97 6.47
N TYR A 16 -11.59 0.62 7.24
CA TYR A 16 -12.85 1.33 7.35
C TYR A 16 -13.02 1.80 8.79
N ILE A 17 -13.95 2.73 9.03
CA ILE A 17 -14.28 3.18 10.38
C ILE A 17 -14.69 2.02 11.31
N ASP A 18 -15.34 0.99 10.76
CA ASP A 18 -15.95 -0.11 11.51
C ASP A 18 -15.30 -1.48 11.28
N LYS A 19 -14.40 -1.61 10.29
CA LYS A 19 -13.78 -2.90 9.95
C LYS A 19 -12.43 -2.72 9.25
N MET A 20 -11.74 -3.85 9.11
CA MET A 20 -10.50 -3.96 8.36
C MET A 20 -10.57 -5.21 7.48
N ILE A 21 -10.19 -5.07 6.21
CA ILE A 21 -10.15 -6.17 5.24
C ILE A 21 -8.69 -6.38 4.83
N PHE A 22 -8.24 -7.63 4.88
CA PHE A 22 -6.92 -8.05 4.41
C PHE A 22 -7.05 -9.39 3.72
N GLU A 23 -6.99 -9.38 2.38
CA GLU A 23 -7.21 -10.56 1.51
C GLU A 23 -6.66 -10.33 0.10
N PRO A 24 -6.44 -11.40 -0.68
CA PRO A 24 -6.13 -11.28 -2.11
C PRO A 24 -7.26 -10.60 -2.88
N TYR A 25 -6.92 -9.91 -3.96
CA TYR A 25 -7.89 -9.27 -4.84
C TYR A 25 -7.59 -9.49 -6.33
N CYS A 26 -8.63 -9.38 -7.14
CA CYS A 26 -8.57 -9.14 -8.58
C CYS A 26 -9.24 -7.79 -8.88
N ARG A 27 -8.62 -6.94 -9.68
CA ARG A 27 -9.09 -5.55 -9.92
C ARG A 27 -10.50 -5.50 -10.50
N ASP A 28 -10.85 -6.47 -11.34
CA ASP A 28 -12.17 -6.56 -11.98
C ASP A 28 -13.31 -6.84 -10.97
N GLU A 29 -12.99 -7.43 -9.81
CA GLU A 29 -13.94 -7.76 -8.75
C GLU A 29 -14.07 -6.64 -7.71
N LEU A 30 -13.16 -5.65 -7.70
CA LEU A 30 -13.09 -4.61 -6.67
C LEU A 30 -14.12 -3.49 -6.82
N THR A 31 -14.55 -3.20 -8.05
CA THR A 31 -15.41 -2.04 -8.36
C THR A 31 -16.75 -2.09 -7.62
N GLU A 32 -17.27 -3.29 -7.34
CA GLU A 32 -18.50 -3.48 -6.56
C GLU A 32 -18.25 -3.69 -5.05
N ALA A 33 -17.04 -4.12 -4.67
CA ALA A 33 -16.72 -4.54 -3.30
C ALA A 33 -16.28 -3.38 -2.38
N ILE A 34 -15.71 -2.31 -2.94
CA ILE A 34 -15.17 -1.20 -2.14
C ILE A 34 -16.23 -0.10 -1.91
N SER A 35 -16.67 0.03 -0.66
CA SER A 35 -17.57 1.12 -0.25
C SER A 35 -16.78 2.37 0.13
N GLU A 36 -16.83 3.41 -0.71
CA GLU A 36 -16.07 4.65 -0.43
C GLU A 36 -16.53 5.37 0.85
N GLU A 37 -17.80 5.28 1.26
CA GLU A 37 -18.41 6.12 2.31
C GLU A 37 -17.66 6.05 3.65
N LYS A 38 -17.27 4.85 4.08
CA LYS A 38 -16.59 4.60 5.37
C LYS A 38 -15.10 4.26 5.23
N LEU A 39 -14.59 4.22 4.00
CA LEU A 39 -13.20 3.90 3.73
C LEU A 39 -12.28 4.98 4.32
N LEU A 40 -11.31 4.57 5.12
CA LEU A 40 -10.27 5.43 5.68
C LEU A 40 -9.02 5.34 4.82
N GLU A 41 -8.51 4.13 4.61
CA GLU A 41 -7.32 3.89 3.78
C GLU A 41 -7.51 2.60 2.96
N LEU A 42 -6.97 2.60 1.75
CA LEU A 42 -6.94 1.46 0.85
C LEU A 42 -5.53 1.31 0.31
N HIS A 43 -4.99 0.10 0.41
CA HIS A 43 -3.74 -0.29 -0.19
C HIS A 43 -4.03 -1.48 -1.10
N LEU A 44 -3.72 -1.34 -2.39
CA LEU A 44 -3.77 -2.39 -3.39
C LEU A 44 -2.36 -2.56 -3.92
N PHE A 45 -1.73 -3.70 -3.65
CA PHE A 45 -0.31 -3.87 -3.93
C PHE A 45 0.04 -5.28 -4.37
N ASP A 46 1.08 -5.36 -5.19
CA ASP A 46 1.72 -6.60 -5.63
C ASP A 46 3.23 -6.56 -5.29
N GLN A 47 4.07 -7.24 -6.08
CA GLN A 47 5.52 -7.24 -5.89
C GLN A 47 6.18 -5.91 -6.29
N ASP A 48 5.55 -5.12 -7.15
CA ASP A 48 6.20 -4.02 -7.88
C ASP A 48 5.59 -2.65 -7.53
N ILE A 49 4.27 -2.59 -7.40
CA ILE A 49 3.52 -1.33 -7.30
C ILE A 49 2.52 -1.40 -6.14
N GLU A 50 2.40 -0.29 -5.41
CA GLU A 50 1.27 -0.03 -4.51
C GLU A 50 0.44 1.14 -5.03
N TYR A 51 -0.86 0.91 -5.20
CA TYR A 51 -1.86 1.96 -5.30
C TYR A 51 -2.50 2.21 -3.93
N ARG A 52 -2.35 3.43 -3.43
CA ARG A 52 -2.82 3.85 -2.11
C ARG A 52 -3.87 4.92 -2.21
N VAL A 53 -4.95 4.79 -1.46
CA VAL A 53 -5.95 5.84 -1.26
C VAL A 53 -6.05 6.16 0.22
N VAL A 54 -5.97 7.44 0.59
CA VAL A 54 -6.11 7.88 1.98
C VAL A 54 -7.18 8.96 2.08
N ARG A 55 -8.11 8.78 3.02
CA ARG A 55 -9.12 9.78 3.36
C ARG A 55 -8.49 10.86 4.23
N THR A 56 -8.53 12.09 3.73
CA THR A 56 -8.15 13.29 4.48
C THR A 56 -9.37 14.16 4.77
N ARG A 57 -9.20 15.21 5.59
CA ARG A 57 -10.24 16.23 5.81
C ARG A 57 -10.66 16.95 4.52
N LYS A 58 -9.80 16.98 3.51
CA LYS A 58 -10.03 17.65 2.21
C LYS A 58 -10.58 16.71 1.13
N GLY A 59 -10.78 15.42 1.45
CA GLY A 59 -11.20 14.39 0.50
C GLY A 59 -10.18 13.25 0.38
N MET A 60 -10.40 12.38 -0.61
CA MET A 60 -9.52 11.25 -0.90
C MET A 60 -8.28 11.69 -1.68
N VAL A 61 -7.11 11.20 -1.29
CA VAL A 61 -5.85 11.37 -2.01
C VAL A 61 -5.40 10.01 -2.54
N GLU A 62 -5.08 9.94 -3.83
CA GLU A 62 -4.57 8.73 -4.50
C GLU A 62 -3.07 8.86 -4.76
N ASN A 63 -2.30 7.81 -4.46
CA ASN A 63 -0.87 7.72 -4.73
C ASN A 63 -0.53 6.39 -5.42
N ILE A 64 0.48 6.42 -6.29
CA ILE A 64 1.10 5.23 -6.87
C ILE A 64 2.56 5.21 -6.43
N ILE A 65 2.96 4.16 -5.74
CA ILE A 65 4.30 4.03 -5.17
C ILE A 65 4.95 2.80 -5.78
N SER A 66 6.10 2.98 -6.40
CA SER A 66 6.95 1.93 -6.94
C SER A 66 8.41 2.32 -6.79
N ASP A 67 9.31 1.38 -7.05
CA ASP A 67 10.76 1.64 -7.04
C ASP A 67 11.18 2.67 -8.11
N GLU A 68 10.34 2.91 -9.12
CA GLU A 68 10.57 3.91 -10.17
C GLU A 68 10.05 5.31 -9.80
N THR A 69 9.00 5.40 -8.98
CA THR A 69 8.40 6.68 -8.59
C THR A 69 8.98 7.24 -7.30
N ALA A 70 9.61 6.40 -6.47
CA ALA A 70 10.26 6.81 -5.25
C ALA A 70 11.68 7.33 -5.52
N SER A 71 11.98 8.55 -5.06
CA SER A 71 13.35 9.04 -4.94
C SER A 71 13.92 8.58 -3.60
N TYR A 72 15.06 7.88 -3.61
CA TYR A 72 15.71 7.35 -2.43
C TYR A 72 17.23 7.31 -2.58
N ASP A 73 17.93 7.42 -1.45
CA ASP A 73 19.37 7.18 -1.32
C ASP A 73 19.64 5.72 -0.93
N ASP A 74 18.75 5.13 -0.12
CA ASP A 74 18.84 3.74 0.34
C ASP A 74 17.45 3.13 0.57
N VAL A 75 17.39 1.80 0.70
CA VAL A 75 16.15 1.04 0.92
C VAL A 75 16.29 0.13 2.13
N TYR A 76 15.33 0.21 3.04
CA TYR A 76 15.20 -0.71 4.15
C TYR A 76 13.92 -1.54 4.04
N VAL A 77 14.07 -2.87 3.96
CA VAL A 77 12.94 -3.80 3.81
C VAL A 77 12.68 -4.53 5.12
N GLU A 78 11.48 -4.35 5.67
CA GLU A 78 11.00 -5.10 6.83
C GLU A 78 10.06 -6.22 6.40
N LYS A 79 10.20 -7.41 6.98
CA LYS A 79 9.32 -8.54 6.73
C LYS A 79 8.36 -8.74 7.90
N VAL A 80 7.07 -8.50 7.68
CA VAL A 80 6.04 -8.56 8.71
C VAL A 80 5.16 -9.80 8.52
N ARG A 81 4.99 -10.57 9.60
CA ARG A 81 4.11 -11.74 9.60
C ARG A 81 2.67 -11.32 9.83
N THR A 82 1.75 -11.78 8.99
CA THR A 82 0.32 -11.48 9.15
C THR A 82 -0.36 -12.49 10.10
N LYS A 83 -1.38 -12.04 10.84
CA LYS A 83 -2.07 -12.87 11.83
C LYS A 83 -3.06 -13.89 11.24
N ARG A 84 -3.53 -13.65 10.00
CA ARG A 84 -4.65 -14.40 9.41
C ARG A 84 -4.25 -15.80 8.96
N GLU A 85 -3.00 -16.01 8.53
CA GLU A 85 -2.49 -17.32 8.15
C GLU A 85 -1.02 -17.46 8.54
N SER A 86 -0.65 -18.58 9.15
CA SER A 86 0.67 -18.80 9.76
C SER A 86 1.86 -18.72 8.79
N THR A 87 1.64 -18.51 7.49
CA THR A 87 2.65 -18.50 6.43
C THR A 87 2.66 -17.24 5.58
N CYS A 88 1.73 -16.29 5.75
CA CYS A 88 1.61 -15.13 4.88
C CYS A 88 2.39 -13.93 5.44
N TYR A 89 3.36 -13.43 4.68
CA TYR A 89 4.18 -12.27 5.00
C TYR A 89 3.86 -11.11 4.07
N VAL A 90 4.01 -9.89 4.57
CA VAL A 90 4.05 -8.67 3.77
C VAL A 90 5.39 -8.00 4.04
N GLU A 91 6.00 -7.47 2.99
CA GLU A 91 7.18 -6.65 3.13
C GLU A 91 6.81 -5.17 3.14
N ILE A 92 7.48 -4.40 3.99
CA ILE A 92 7.40 -2.94 4.01
C ILE A 92 8.73 -2.45 3.44
N VAL A 93 8.67 -1.84 2.26
CA VAL A 93 9.82 -1.24 1.58
C VAL A 93 9.86 0.23 1.95
N ASN A 94 10.81 0.61 2.80
CA ASN A 94 11.01 1.99 3.23
C ASN A 94 12.05 2.66 2.32
N TYR A 95 11.65 3.76 1.68
CA TYR A 95 12.52 4.58 0.84
C TYR A 95 13.17 5.68 1.68
N LEU A 96 14.47 5.53 1.92
CA LEU A 96 15.22 6.40 2.81
C LEU A 96 15.89 7.51 2.01
N THR A 97 15.77 8.74 2.49
CA THR A 97 16.47 9.91 1.94
C THR A 97 17.11 10.71 3.07
N TYR A 98 18.19 11.42 2.79
CA TYR A 98 18.82 12.31 3.77
C TYR A 98 18.75 13.76 3.30
N ASN A 99 18.46 14.68 4.23
CA ASN A 99 18.53 16.10 3.92
C ASN A 99 19.96 16.65 4.04
N GLU A 100 20.13 17.95 3.79
CA GLU A 100 21.43 18.63 3.85
C GLU A 100 22.11 18.58 5.23
N ASP A 101 21.34 18.33 6.30
CA ASP A 101 21.82 18.20 7.68
C ASP A 101 22.05 16.72 8.09
N ASP A 102 22.13 15.80 7.13
CA ASP A 102 22.26 14.34 7.32
C ASP A 102 21.11 13.71 8.16
N GLN A 103 19.94 14.33 8.19
CA GLN A 103 18.78 13.78 8.89
C GLN A 103 18.01 12.84 7.99
N LEU A 104 17.67 11.66 8.52
CA LEU A 104 16.85 10.67 7.83
C LEU A 104 15.41 11.18 7.62
N ILE A 105 14.96 11.16 6.38
CA ILE A 105 13.60 11.47 5.94
C ILE A 105 13.03 10.24 5.22
N ILE A 106 11.84 9.80 5.65
CA ILE A 106 11.06 8.76 4.96
C ILE A 106 9.92 9.46 4.24
N ASN A 107 10.08 9.69 2.94
CA ASN A 107 9.09 10.36 2.11
C ASN A 107 7.94 9.42 1.71
N ASN A 108 8.26 8.15 1.49
CA ASN A 108 7.29 7.11 1.17
C ASN A 108 7.78 5.75 1.69
N TYR A 109 6.83 4.86 1.85
CA TYR A 109 7.05 3.42 1.96
C TYR A 109 6.03 2.73 1.08
N ARG A 110 6.30 1.50 0.66
CA ARG A 110 5.29 0.65 0.04
C ARG A 110 5.13 -0.71 0.71
N LEU A 111 3.90 -1.21 0.68
CA LEU A 111 3.60 -2.60 0.97
C LEU A 111 3.93 -3.45 -0.26
N ARG A 112 4.57 -4.59 -0.04
CA ARG A 112 4.99 -5.53 -1.08
C ARG A 112 4.50 -6.93 -0.75
N GLU A 113 3.83 -7.55 -1.71
CA GLU A 113 3.43 -8.96 -1.62
C GLU A 113 4.66 -9.86 -1.63
N VAL A 114 4.70 -10.86 -0.74
CA VAL A 114 5.73 -11.89 -0.73
C VAL A 114 5.14 -13.19 -1.27
N VAL A 115 5.46 -13.53 -2.52
CA VAL A 115 5.10 -14.83 -3.09
C VAL A 115 6.15 -15.85 -2.63
N GLY A 116 5.68 -16.91 -1.96
CA GLY A 116 6.52 -17.96 -1.37
C GLY A 116 7.10 -18.95 -2.37
#